data_AF-A0A931WZ26-F1
#
_entry.id   AF-A0A931WZ26-F1
#
_cell.length_a   1.000
_cell.length_b   1.000
_cell.length_c   1.000
_cell.angle_alpha   90.00
_cell.angle_beta   90.00
_cell.angle_gamma   90.00
#
_symmetry.space_group_name_H-M   'P 1'
#
loop_
_entity.id
_entity.type
_entity.pdbx_description
1 polymer ?
#
loop_
_entity_poly.entity_id
_entity_poly.type
_entity_poly.pdbx_seq_one_letter_code
_entity_poly.pdbx_strand_id
1 'polypeptide(L)'
;MEPKVLFEDGEILVVDKPSGMTVNRSDTTKGERTVQEWLEDEGLNPSRGSTPKETDFYRRAGIVHRLDKETSGLLLVAKTPLAFENL
;
A
#
# COMPACT_ATOMS: atom_id res chain seq x y z
N MET A 1 0.07 13.07 -9.65
CA MET A 1 -0.86 13.31 -8.53
C MET A 1 -0.57 12.26 -7.49
N GLU A 2 -0.47 12.61 -6.21
CA GLU A 2 -0.04 11.68 -5.15
C GLU A 2 -1.23 11.19 -4.32
N PRO A 3 -1.14 9.98 -3.75
CA PRO A 3 -2.11 9.51 -2.76
C PRO A 3 -2.17 10.42 -1.53
N LYS A 4 -3.32 10.42 -0.84
CA LYS A 4 -3.52 11.19 0.39
C LYS A 4 -3.88 10.28 1.55
N VAL A 5 -3.26 10.48 2.70
CA VAL A 5 -3.69 9.81 3.94
C VAL A 5 -4.99 10.47 4.43
N LEU A 6 -6.05 9.69 4.59
CA LEU A 6 -7.32 10.15 5.14
C LEU A 6 -7.50 9.76 6.61
N PHE A 7 -6.95 8.61 7.00
CA PHE A 7 -7.03 8.08 8.35
C PHE A 7 -5.83 7.20 8.64
N GLU A 8 -5.32 7.25 9.87
CA GLU A 8 -4.25 6.40 10.35
C GLU A 8 -4.41 6.15 11.85
N ASP A 9 -4.29 4.89 12.26
CA ASP A 9 -4.18 4.49 13.66
C ASP A 9 -3.04 3.47 13.87
N GLY A 10 -3.09 2.71 14.96
CA GLY A 10 -2.08 1.69 15.26
C GLY A 10 -2.15 0.45 14.37
N GLU A 11 -3.30 0.16 13.77
CA GLU A 11 -3.61 -1.09 13.07
C GLU A 11 -3.80 -0.90 11.56
N ILE A 12 -4.36 0.23 11.14
CA ILE A 12 -4.69 0.50 9.73
C ILE A 12 -4.33 1.93 9.29
N LEU A 13 -4.19 2.05 7.97
CA LEU A 13 -4.02 3.30 7.22
C LEU A 13 -5.02 3.29 6.06
N VAL A 14 -5.75 4.39 5.89
CA VAL A 14 -6.67 4.60 4.76
C VAL A 14 -6.10 5.68 3.86
N VAL A 15 -5.88 5.32 2.60
CA VAL A 15 -5.30 6.19 1.58
C VAL A 15 -6.33 6.44 0.49
N ASP A 16 -6.49 7.71 0.08
CA ASP A 16 -7.22 8.05 -1.14
C ASP A 16 -6.27 7.97 -2.34
N LYS A 17 -6.44 6.92 -3.15
CA LYS A 17 -5.64 6.69 -4.36
C LYS A 17 -6.19 7.53 -5.52
N PRO A 18 -5.37 8.32 -6.22
CA PRO A 18 -5.81 8.99 -7.44
C PRO A 18 -6.04 7.98 -8.59
N SER A 19 -6.87 8.37 -9.55
CA SER A 19 -6.98 7.69 -10.84
C SER A 19 -5.66 7.82 -11.63
N GLY A 20 -5.35 6.85 -12.47
CA GLY A 20 -4.12 6.76 -13.26
C GLY A 20 -2.93 6.14 -12.52
N MET A 21 -3.11 5.70 -11.26
CA MET A 21 -2.04 5.13 -10.44
C MET A 21 -2.28 3.65 -10.14
N THR A 22 -1.28 2.81 -10.43
CA THR A 22 -1.30 1.37 -10.14
C THR A 22 -1.02 1.11 -8.65
N VAL A 23 -1.71 0.14 -8.05
CA VAL A 23 -1.57 -0.18 -6.61
C VAL A 23 -0.26 -0.90 -6.30
N ASN A 24 -0.05 -2.08 -6.89
CA ASN A 24 1.11 -2.94 -6.60
C ASN A 24 2.13 -2.86 -7.74
N ARG A 25 3.40 -3.16 -7.42
CA ARG A 25 4.44 -3.34 -8.45
C ARG A 25 4.06 -4.47 -9.41
N SER A 26 4.36 -4.27 -10.70
CA SER A 26 4.32 -5.33 -11.70
C SER A 26 5.38 -5.10 -12.78
N ASP A 27 5.73 -6.16 -13.50
CA ASP A 27 6.68 -6.09 -14.62
C ASP A 27 6.23 -5.15 -15.75
N THR A 28 4.93 -4.86 -15.82
CA THR A 28 4.31 -3.95 -16.80
C THR A 28 4.27 -2.49 -16.32
N THR A 29 4.61 -2.22 -15.06
CA THR A 29 4.54 -0.87 -14.46
C THR A 29 5.89 -0.15 -14.48
N LYS A 30 6.82 -0.61 -15.34
CA LYS A 30 8.17 -0.04 -15.44
C LYS A 30 8.11 1.44 -15.82
N GLY A 31 8.54 2.29 -14.89
CA GLY A 31 8.63 3.75 -15.08
C GLY A 31 7.51 4.57 -14.44
N GLU A 32 6.50 3.94 -13.83
CA GLU A 32 5.43 4.63 -13.09
C GLU A 32 5.52 4.31 -11.59
N ARG A 33 5.47 5.33 -10.73
CA ARG A 33 5.42 5.14 -9.26
C ARG A 33 4.07 4.52 -8.87
N THR A 34 4.12 3.41 -8.15
CA THR A 34 2.94 2.71 -7.61
C THR A 34 2.55 3.22 -6.22
N VAL A 35 1.34 2.87 -5.75
CA VAL A 35 0.96 3.16 -4.35
C VAL A 35 1.87 2.42 -3.37
N GLN A 36 2.24 1.18 -3.70
CA GLN A 36 3.18 0.40 -2.89
C GLN A 36 4.54 1.10 -2.75
N GLU A 37 5.10 1.64 -3.84
CA GLU A 37 6.34 2.44 -3.80
C GLU A 37 6.16 3.73 -3.01
N TRP A 38 5.04 4.42 -3.23
CA TRP A 38 4.72 5.63 -2.47
C TRP A 38 4.68 5.36 -0.96
N LEU A 39 4.02 4.29 -0.50
CA LEU A 39 3.99 3.91 0.92
C LEU A 39 5.39 3.66 1.49
N GLU A 40 6.28 3.05 0.70
CA GLU A 40 7.65 2.75 1.10
C GLU A 40 8.51 4.02 1.19
N ASP A 41 8.43 4.89 0.17
CA ASP A 41 9.14 6.16 0.12
C ASP A 41 8.72 7.11 1.25
N GLU A 42 7.42 7.20 1.53
CA GLU A 42 6.88 8.01 2.64
C GLU A 42 7.13 7.37 4.01
N GLY A 43 7.59 6.11 4.04
CA GLY A 43 7.82 5.36 5.27
C GLY A 43 6.54 5.03 6.04
N LEU A 44 5.43 4.92 5.32
CA LEU A 44 4.10 4.53 5.79
C LEU A 44 3.88 3.02 5.69
N ASN A 45 4.80 2.29 5.07
CA ASN A 45 4.76 0.85 4.99
C ASN A 45 5.17 0.18 6.33
N PRO A 46 4.60 -0.98 6.66
CA PRO A 46 4.98 -1.72 7.86
C PRO A 46 6.38 -2.37 7.78
N SER A 47 7.04 -2.35 6.62
CA SER A 47 8.34 -3.01 6.42
C SER A 47 9.56 -2.18 6.86
N ARG A 48 9.38 -1.09 7.64
CA ARG A 48 10.49 -0.31 8.21
C ARG A 48 11.33 -1.19 9.16
N GLY A 49 12.47 -1.69 8.67
CA GLY A 49 13.49 -2.38 9.46
C GLY A 49 13.45 -3.92 9.44
N SER A 50 12.51 -4.53 8.71
CA SER A 50 12.44 -5.98 8.53
C SER A 50 12.97 -6.35 7.15
N THR A 51 13.88 -7.31 7.06
CA THR A 51 14.26 -7.88 5.76
C THR A 51 13.00 -8.48 5.11
N PRO A 52 12.57 -8.00 3.92
CA PRO A 52 11.28 -8.34 3.35
C PRO A 52 11.31 -9.75 2.79
N LYS A 53 11.12 -10.79 3.62
CA LYS A 53 11.10 -12.18 3.13
C LYS A 53 10.10 -13.14 3.78
N GLU A 54 9.51 -12.86 4.94
CA GLU A 54 8.84 -13.96 5.66
C GLU A 54 7.31 -14.08 5.43
N THR A 55 6.56 -13.03 5.08
CA THR A 55 5.09 -13.12 4.94
C THR A 55 4.51 -12.25 3.82
N ASP A 56 3.27 -12.54 3.40
CA ASP A 56 2.52 -11.74 2.41
C ASP A 56 2.30 -10.29 2.85
N PHE A 57 2.13 -10.07 4.16
CA PHE A 57 2.03 -8.75 4.76
C PHE A 57 3.20 -7.84 4.36
N TYR A 58 4.44 -8.31 4.52
CA TYR A 58 5.62 -7.53 4.16
C TYR A 58 5.80 -7.41 2.64
N ARG A 59 5.47 -8.45 1.86
CA ARG A 59 5.57 -8.42 0.39
C ARG A 59 4.62 -7.39 -0.25
N ARG A 60 3.46 -7.19 0.36
CA ARG A 60 2.40 -6.30 -0.12
C ARG A 60 2.43 -4.93 0.55
N ALA A 61 3.43 -4.63 1.38
CA ALA A 61 3.49 -3.41 2.18
C ALA A 61 2.20 -3.15 2.98
N GLY A 62 1.56 -4.21 3.49
CA GLY A 62 0.30 -4.11 4.22
C GLY A 62 -0.95 -3.88 3.35
N ILE A 63 -0.84 -3.71 2.03
CA ILE A 63 -1.98 -3.48 1.14
C ILE A 63 -2.87 -4.72 1.10
N VAL A 64 -4.12 -4.62 1.58
CA VAL A 64 -5.05 -5.78 1.73
C VAL A 64 -5.95 -5.99 0.51
N HIS A 65 -6.22 -4.95 -0.27
CA HIS A 65 -6.99 -5.03 -1.53
C HIS A 65 -6.41 -4.11 -2.61
N ARG A 66 -7.00 -4.11 -3.83
CA ARG A 66 -6.57 -3.22 -4.92
C ARG A 66 -7.75 -2.51 -5.57
N LEU A 67 -7.44 -1.41 -6.22
CA LEU A 67 -8.26 -0.70 -7.19
C LEU A 67 -7.55 -0.76 -8.54
N ASP A 68 -8.31 -0.77 -9.64
CA ASP A 68 -7.72 -0.69 -10.98
C ASP A 68 -7.07 0.69 -11.22
N LYS A 69 -6.16 0.76 -12.20
CA LYS A 69 -5.32 1.95 -12.46
C LYS A 69 -6.15 3.23 -12.57
N GLU A 70 -7.19 3.19 -13.39
CA GLU A 70 -8.07 4.34 -13.66
C GLU A 70 -9.15 4.56 -12.59
N THR A 71 -9.23 3.71 -11.57
CA THR A 71 -10.18 3.84 -10.45
C THR A 71 -9.54 4.64 -9.32
N SER A 72 -10.15 5.75 -8.93
CA SER A 72 -9.80 6.49 -7.71
C SER A 72 -10.58 5.99 -6.50
N GLY A 73 -10.07 6.23 -5.30
CA GLY A 73 -10.81 6.04 -4.07
C GLY A 73 -10.00 5.38 -2.97
N LEU A 74 -10.71 4.88 -1.97
CA LEU A 74 -10.12 4.41 -0.72
C LEU A 74 -9.39 3.09 -0.88
N LEU A 75 -8.18 3.04 -0.34
CA LEU A 75 -7.34 1.85 -0.23
C LEU A 75 -6.99 1.64 1.25
N LEU A 76 -7.27 0.45 1.78
CA LEU A 76 -6.82 0.05 3.11
C LEU A 76 -5.42 -0.57 3.07
N VAL A 77 -4.62 -0.18 4.05
CA VAL A 77 -3.28 -0.70 4.32
C VAL A 77 -3.24 -1.12 5.79
N ALA A 78 -2.98 -2.39 6.05
CA ALA A 78 -2.74 -2.90 7.40
C ALA A 78 -1.33 -2.50 7.88
N LYS A 79 -1.22 -2.09 9.13
CA LYS A 79 0.05 -1.72 9.79
C LYS A 79 0.60 -2.83 10.67
N THR A 80 -0.21 -3.85 10.99
CA THR A 80 0.21 -5.04 11.75
C THR A 80 -0.11 -6.32 10.97
N PRO A 81 0.64 -7.42 11.21
CA PRO A 81 0.29 -8.73 10.65
C PRO A 81 -1.11 -9.19 11.05
N LEU A 82 -1.52 -8.94 12.30
CA LEU A 82 -2.84 -9.31 12.79
C LEU A 82 -3.96 -8.59 12.04
N ALA A 83 -3.83 -7.27 11.82
CA ALA A 83 -4.78 -6.53 11.02
C ALA A 83 -4.83 -7.06 9.58
N PHE A 84 -3.69 -7.38 8.99
CA PHE A 84 -3.60 -7.91 7.63
C PHE A 84 -4.27 -9.28 7.45
N GLU A 85 -4.20 -10.15 8.47
CA GLU A 85 -4.86 -11.46 8.44
C GLU A 85 -6.40 -11.36 8.60
N ASN A 86 -6.89 -10.27 9.18
CA ASN A 86 -8.32 -10.06 9.45
C ASN A 86 -9.01 -9.11 8.45
N LEU A 87 -8.33 -8.66 7.41
CA LEU A 87 -8.80 -7.71 6.38
C LEU A 87 -8.62 -8.28 4.97
#